data_AF-A0A957Y137-F1
#
_entry.id   AF-A0A957Y137-F1
#
_cell.length_a   1.000
_cell.length_b   1.000
_cell.length_c   1.000
_cell.angle_alpha   90.00
_cell.angle_beta   90.00
_cell.angle_gamma   90.00
#
_symmetry.space_group_name_H-M   'P 1'
#
loop_
_entity.id
_entity.type
_entity.pdbx_description
1 polymer ?
#
loop_
_entity_poly.entity_id
_entity_poly.type
_entity_poly.pdbx_seq_one_letter_code
_entity_poly.pdbx_strand_id
1 'polypeptide(L)'
;MAVVVSTPEQVEQTSFLALQAWLAGSPWRLSGGWFFIAGLAAAGSWVRSPLSWLTVALGLVLTGMLWGGLWTQLTANRGLPNTYTARRPSLPYVTPRSPAGRMAGWHKPGALGHLVRIGLPLIGLAALVAYLLGAEALLATAVLVVLVLVGAAAIRAGLDDLWNWLRGVVVAGLPFSLGILTLTAWPDQPRGLWLLGLASGYVLLAVASTNIAARGQDVTGLLVGVLGAAAIVGVLVVAKLPIAAVVTLLLAMPPLLAKSGRYQGRRGALQGWWLGAVLCSSLAFGFGIG
;
A
#
# COMPACT_ATOMS: atom_id res chain seq x y z
N MET A 1 -39.67 24.61 15.63
CA MET A 1 -39.61 23.57 14.58
C MET A 1 -38.68 24.10 13.50
N ALA A 2 -37.38 23.81 13.60
CA ALA A 2 -36.36 24.37 12.70
C ALA A 2 -36.17 23.45 11.50
N VAL A 3 -36.58 23.91 10.32
CA VAL A 3 -36.33 23.25 9.04
C VAL A 3 -34.88 23.49 8.68
N VAL A 4 -34.01 22.51 8.92
CA VAL A 4 -32.63 22.52 8.43
C VAL A 4 -32.68 22.23 6.93
N VAL A 5 -32.57 23.29 6.13
CA VAL A 5 -32.35 23.20 4.69
C VAL A 5 -30.93 22.66 4.48
N SER A 6 -30.81 21.36 4.21
CA SER A 6 -29.53 20.77 3.82
C SER A 6 -29.22 21.14 2.37
N THR A 7 -28.22 21.99 2.15
CA THR A 7 -27.67 22.30 0.83
C THR A 7 -27.07 21.04 0.16
N PRO A 8 -27.13 20.91 -1.18
CA PRO A 8 -26.71 19.71 -1.90
C PRO A 8 -25.18 19.51 -2.04
N GLU A 9 -24.32 20.38 -1.51
CA GLU A 9 -22.86 20.35 -1.74
C GLU A 9 -22.07 19.27 -0.98
N GLN A 10 -22.66 18.55 -0.01
CA GLN A 10 -21.91 17.57 0.78
C GLN A 10 -21.75 16.18 0.12
N VAL A 11 -22.21 16.02 -1.13
CA VAL A 11 -22.33 14.71 -1.79
C VAL A 11 -21.03 14.22 -2.43
N GLU A 12 -20.09 15.09 -2.79
CA GLU A 12 -18.85 14.69 -3.47
C GLU A 12 -17.68 14.37 -2.51
N GLN A 13 -17.79 14.75 -1.24
CA GLN A 13 -16.63 14.82 -0.36
C GLN A 13 -16.04 13.45 0.03
N THR A 14 -16.76 12.33 -0.02
CA THR A 14 -16.25 11.06 0.55
C THR A 14 -15.28 10.31 -0.37
N SER A 15 -15.59 10.23 -1.66
CA SER A 15 -14.68 9.70 -2.69
C SER A 15 -13.54 10.67 -2.98
N PHE A 16 -13.85 11.97 -3.00
CA PHE A 16 -12.82 13.01 -3.10
C PHE A 16 -11.94 13.08 -1.86
N LEU A 17 -12.40 12.73 -0.65
CA LEU A 17 -11.56 12.72 0.56
C LEU A 17 -10.52 11.60 0.54
N ALA A 18 -10.85 10.43 -0.01
CA ALA A 18 -9.88 9.35 -0.17
C ALA A 18 -8.86 9.67 -1.28
N LEU A 19 -9.32 10.24 -2.39
CA LEU A 19 -8.47 10.74 -3.47
C LEU A 19 -7.64 11.95 -3.03
N GLN A 20 -8.20 12.87 -2.24
CA GLN A 20 -7.51 14.00 -1.62
C GLN A 20 -6.56 13.53 -0.55
N ALA A 21 -6.85 12.51 0.26
CA ALA A 21 -5.85 11.98 1.21
C ALA A 21 -4.68 11.29 0.50
N TRP A 22 -4.91 10.81 -0.73
CA TRP A 22 -3.89 10.29 -1.62
C TRP A 22 -3.09 11.41 -2.30
N LEU A 23 -3.76 12.42 -2.88
CA LEU A 23 -3.18 13.60 -3.54
C LEU A 23 -2.58 14.62 -2.57
N ALA A 24 -3.09 14.71 -1.35
CA ALA A 24 -2.55 15.53 -0.25
C ALA A 24 -1.36 14.85 0.41
N GLY A 25 -1.08 13.58 0.08
CA GLY A 25 0.23 12.99 0.29
C GLY A 25 1.24 13.59 -0.68
N SER A 26 2.48 13.78 -0.22
CA SER A 26 3.59 14.09 -1.12
C SER A 26 3.70 12.97 -2.18
N PRO A 27 3.85 13.28 -3.49
CA PRO A 27 3.98 12.27 -4.54
C PRO A 27 5.19 11.34 -4.30
N TRP A 28 6.15 11.80 -3.49
CA TRP A 28 7.34 11.07 -3.08
C TRP A 28 7.12 10.08 -1.93
N ARG A 29 5.87 9.89 -1.47
CA ARG A 29 5.56 8.94 -0.38
C ARG A 29 5.67 7.51 -0.88
N LEU A 30 6.36 6.66 -0.10
CA LEU A 30 6.34 5.20 -0.29
C LEU A 30 4.88 4.71 -0.33
N SER A 31 4.46 4.22 -1.49
CA SER A 31 3.11 3.74 -1.74
C SER A 31 3.16 2.49 -2.62
N GLY A 32 2.06 1.74 -2.64
CA GLY A 32 1.97 0.52 -3.46
C GLY A 32 2.28 0.78 -4.93
N GLY A 33 1.89 1.94 -5.47
CA GLY A 33 2.19 2.30 -6.86
C GLY A 33 3.70 2.38 -7.15
N TRP A 34 4.49 2.94 -6.24
CA TRP A 34 5.95 3.00 -6.40
C TRP A 34 6.61 1.63 -6.29
N PHE A 35 6.12 0.77 -5.39
CA PHE A 35 6.62 -0.59 -5.28
C PHE A 35 6.22 -1.45 -6.49
N PHE A 36 5.05 -1.20 -7.09
CA PHE A 36 4.66 -1.78 -8.37
C PHE A 36 5.61 -1.37 -9.50
N ILE A 37 5.95 -0.07 -9.60
CA ILE A 37 6.97 0.41 -10.56
C ILE A 37 8.33 -0.23 -10.28
N ALA A 38 8.72 -0.36 -9.01
CA ALA A 38 9.95 -1.02 -8.62
C ALA A 38 9.96 -2.51 -9.07
N GLY A 39 8.84 -3.21 -8.93
CA GLY A 39 8.67 -4.59 -9.43
C GLY A 39 8.82 -4.69 -10.95
N LEU A 40 8.16 -3.79 -11.68
CA LEU A 40 8.31 -3.68 -13.14
C LEU A 40 9.79 -3.45 -13.53
N ALA A 41 10.45 -2.52 -12.85
CA ALA A 41 11.86 -2.20 -13.10
C ALA A 41 12.77 -3.42 -12.81
N ALA A 42 12.57 -4.12 -11.70
CA ALA A 42 13.35 -5.31 -11.32
C ALA A 42 13.13 -6.51 -12.26
N ALA A 43 11.94 -6.60 -12.88
CA ALA A 43 11.67 -7.58 -13.92
C ALA A 43 12.38 -7.26 -15.25
N GLY A 44 12.85 -6.02 -15.46
CA GLY A 44 13.52 -5.59 -16.69
C GLY A 44 12.56 -5.05 -17.74
N SER A 45 11.42 -4.48 -17.31
CA SER A 45 10.37 -3.91 -18.16
C SER A 45 10.90 -3.01 -19.28
N TRP A 46 11.87 -2.16 -18.96
CA TRP A 46 12.39 -1.12 -19.87
C TRP A 46 13.35 -1.64 -20.93
N VAL A 47 13.78 -2.91 -20.83
CA VAL A 47 14.68 -3.54 -21.79
C VAL A 47 13.94 -4.59 -22.63
N ARG A 48 12.97 -5.30 -22.05
CA ARG A 48 12.49 -6.58 -22.59
C ARG A 48 11.12 -6.56 -23.26
N SER A 49 10.25 -5.58 -22.98
CA SER A 49 8.90 -5.59 -23.55
C SER A 49 8.27 -4.20 -23.63
N PRO A 50 7.59 -3.85 -24.75
CA PRO A 50 6.74 -2.68 -24.78
C PRO A 50 5.51 -2.91 -23.88
N LEU A 51 5.59 -2.45 -22.63
CA LEU A 51 4.44 -2.40 -21.74
C LEU A 51 3.42 -1.39 -22.29
N SER A 52 2.17 -1.83 -22.41
CA SER A 52 1.06 -0.92 -22.64
C SER A 52 0.96 0.07 -21.48
N TRP A 53 0.90 1.36 -21.80
CA TRP A 53 0.70 2.42 -20.80
C TRP A 53 -0.58 2.19 -19.98
N LEU A 54 -1.60 1.57 -20.58
CA LEU A 54 -2.86 1.23 -19.93
C LEU A 54 -2.63 0.19 -18.82
N THR A 55 -1.82 -0.83 -19.05
CA THR A 55 -1.46 -1.83 -18.04
C THR A 55 -0.75 -1.19 -16.86
N VAL A 56 0.18 -0.26 -17.13
CA VAL A 56 0.87 0.50 -16.07
C VAL A 56 -0.13 1.37 -15.30
N ALA A 57 -1.02 2.09 -15.98
CA ALA A 57 -2.02 2.92 -15.35
C ALA A 57 -2.99 2.11 -14.47
N LEU A 58 -3.49 0.98 -14.96
CA LEU A 58 -4.35 0.08 -14.18
C LEU A 58 -3.61 -0.50 -12.97
N GLY A 59 -2.34 -0.90 -13.13
CA GLY A 59 -1.52 -1.40 -12.04
C GLY A 59 -1.28 -0.35 -10.95
N LEU A 60 -1.05 0.90 -11.33
CA LEU A 60 -0.91 2.03 -10.41
C LEU A 60 -2.21 2.37 -9.69
N VAL A 61 -3.34 2.35 -10.38
CA VAL A 61 -4.66 2.56 -9.77
C VAL A 61 -4.96 1.43 -8.78
N LEU A 62 -4.72 0.18 -9.18
CA LEU A 62 -4.96 -0.99 -8.35
C LEU A 62 -4.11 -0.96 -7.07
N THR A 63 -2.79 -0.88 -7.21
CA THR A 63 -1.86 -0.98 -6.07
C THR A 63 -1.76 0.31 -5.26
N GLY A 64 -1.88 1.47 -5.91
CA GLY A 64 -1.75 2.79 -5.28
C GLY A 64 -3.03 3.27 -4.62
N MET A 65 -4.16 3.23 -5.33
CA MET A 65 -5.43 3.79 -4.87
C MET A 65 -6.33 2.72 -4.24
N LEU A 66 -6.61 1.63 -4.96
CA LEU A 66 -7.61 0.65 -4.52
C LEU A 66 -7.10 -0.19 -3.35
N TRP A 67 -5.88 -0.72 -3.42
CA TRP A 67 -5.31 -1.53 -2.34
C TRP A 67 -5.03 -0.72 -1.08
N GLY A 68 -4.47 0.48 -1.23
CA GLY A 68 -4.29 1.42 -0.12
C GLY A 68 -5.62 1.86 0.50
N GLY A 69 -6.63 2.10 -0.33
CA GLY A 69 -8.00 2.38 0.09
C GLY A 69 -8.60 1.22 0.90
N LEU A 70 -8.48 -0.03 0.41
CA LEU A 70 -8.98 -1.21 1.11
C LEU A 70 -8.32 -1.37 2.48
N TRP A 71 -6.99 -1.29 2.52
CA TRP A 71 -6.25 -1.41 3.77
C TRP A 71 -6.68 -0.34 4.78
N THR A 72 -6.69 0.93 4.38
CA THR A 72 -7.03 2.04 5.28
C THR A 72 -8.48 1.99 5.72
N GLN A 73 -9.44 1.85 4.80
CA GLN A 73 -10.87 1.88 5.13
C GLN A 73 -11.30 0.71 6.03
N LEU A 74 -10.70 -0.47 5.86
CA LEU A 74 -11.11 -1.65 6.61
C LEU A 74 -10.29 -1.87 7.89
N THR A 75 -9.09 -1.27 8.00
CA THR A 75 -8.24 -1.41 9.20
C THR A 75 -8.14 -0.14 10.06
N ALA A 76 -8.51 1.06 9.60
CA ALA A 76 -8.36 2.33 10.33
C ALA A 76 -9.30 2.51 11.55
N ASN A 77 -9.78 1.44 12.16
CA ASN A 77 -10.76 1.48 13.24
C ASN A 77 -10.17 1.85 14.62
N ARG A 78 -9.10 2.66 14.65
CA ARG A 78 -8.66 3.38 15.86
C ARG A 78 -9.30 4.77 15.85
N GLY A 79 -10.58 4.81 16.22
CA GLY A 79 -11.21 6.06 16.65
C GLY A 79 -11.54 7.07 15.56
N LEU A 80 -11.73 6.69 14.29
CA LEU A 80 -12.51 7.54 13.41
C LEU A 80 -13.94 7.57 13.99
N PRO A 81 -14.45 8.75 14.41
CA PRO A 81 -15.82 8.83 14.87
C PRO A 81 -16.69 8.31 13.72
N ASN A 82 -17.59 7.38 14.04
CA ASN A 82 -18.58 6.81 13.13
C ASN A 82 -19.64 7.87 12.76
N THR A 83 -19.24 9.13 12.64
CA THR A 83 -20.02 10.29 12.15
C THR A 83 -20.06 10.33 10.63
N TYR A 84 -19.90 9.20 9.96
CA TYR A 84 -20.49 9.04 8.64
C TYR A 84 -22.01 8.97 8.81
N THR A 85 -22.65 10.13 8.87
CA THR A 85 -24.08 10.27 8.58
C THR A 85 -24.28 9.95 7.11
N ALA A 86 -24.18 8.67 6.76
CA ALA A 86 -24.53 8.19 5.44
C ALA A 86 -25.98 8.59 5.19
N ARG A 87 -26.23 9.29 4.09
CA ARG A 87 -27.57 9.75 3.70
C ARG A 87 -28.42 8.52 3.41
N ARG A 88 -29.59 8.39 4.08
CA ARG A 88 -30.54 7.29 3.86
C ARG A 88 -30.68 7.04 2.36
N PRO A 89 -30.51 5.81 1.86
CA PRO A 89 -30.68 5.54 0.43
C PRO A 89 -32.11 5.93 0.05
N SER A 90 -32.29 6.61 -1.08
CA SER A 90 -33.61 6.95 -1.61
C SER A 90 -34.41 5.72 -2.08
N LEU A 91 -33.78 4.54 -2.05
CA LEU A 91 -34.38 3.27 -2.42
C LEU A 91 -35.35 2.80 -1.31
N PRO A 92 -36.65 2.61 -1.62
CA PRO A 92 -37.69 2.24 -0.66
C PRO A 92 -37.39 0.98 0.17
N TYR A 93 -36.59 0.06 -0.38
CA TYR A 93 -36.26 -1.23 0.23
C TYR A 93 -35.09 -1.18 1.22
N VAL A 94 -34.34 -0.08 1.28
CA VAL A 94 -33.19 0.10 2.21
C VAL A 94 -33.59 1.02 3.37
N THR A 95 -34.76 0.77 3.95
CA THR A 95 -35.15 1.43 5.20
C THR A 95 -34.38 0.83 6.39
N PRO A 96 -34.06 1.61 7.44
CA PRO A 96 -33.29 1.11 8.59
C PRO A 96 -33.91 -0.11 9.31
N ARG A 97 -35.22 -0.34 9.14
CA ARG A 97 -35.95 -1.49 9.69
C ARG A 97 -35.99 -2.70 8.75
N SER A 98 -35.57 -2.57 7.50
CA SER A 98 -35.54 -3.71 6.55
C SER A 98 -34.35 -4.64 6.82
N PRO A 99 -34.43 -5.93 6.44
CA PRO A 99 -33.30 -6.87 6.55
C PRO A 99 -32.04 -6.35 5.87
N ALA A 100 -32.17 -5.74 4.70
CA ALA A 100 -31.08 -5.11 3.95
C ALA A 100 -30.51 -3.88 4.69
N GLY A 101 -31.36 -3.05 5.30
CA GLY A 101 -30.93 -1.92 6.14
C GLY A 101 -30.18 -2.36 7.39
N ARG A 102 -30.57 -3.50 8.00
CA ARG A 102 -29.85 -4.10 9.13
C ARG A 102 -28.49 -4.66 8.71
N MET A 103 -28.41 -5.37 7.58
CA MET A 103 -27.13 -5.89 7.03
C MET A 103 -26.16 -4.77 6.67
N ALA A 104 -26.66 -3.68 6.08
CA ALA A 104 -25.85 -2.50 5.80
C ALA A 104 -25.61 -1.61 7.03
N GLY A 105 -25.92 -2.05 8.26
CA GLY A 105 -25.60 -1.34 9.50
C GLY A 105 -26.30 0.00 9.70
N TRP A 106 -27.45 0.23 9.06
CA TRP A 106 -28.23 1.48 9.21
C TRP A 106 -28.95 1.58 10.55
N HIS A 107 -29.14 0.46 11.23
CA HIS A 107 -29.80 0.39 12.53
C HIS A 107 -28.81 0.38 13.71
N LYS A 108 -27.69 -0.34 13.56
CA LYS A 108 -26.55 -0.32 14.48
C LYS A 108 -25.28 -0.25 13.63
N PRO A 109 -24.53 0.87 13.66
CA PRO A 109 -23.27 0.95 12.95
C PRO A 109 -22.31 -0.08 13.55
N GLY A 110 -21.86 -1.01 12.72
CA GLY A 110 -20.99 -2.10 13.11
C GLY A 110 -20.04 -2.44 11.97
N ALA A 111 -18.99 -3.20 12.29
CA ALA A 111 -17.96 -3.61 11.33
C ALA A 111 -18.53 -4.18 10.02
N LEU A 112 -19.60 -4.96 10.12
CA LEU A 112 -20.24 -5.61 8.98
C LEU A 112 -20.97 -4.61 8.07
N GLY A 113 -21.64 -3.61 8.64
CA GLY A 113 -22.27 -2.53 7.88
C GLY A 113 -21.26 -1.65 7.15
N HIS A 114 -20.10 -1.38 7.77
CA HIS A 114 -19.00 -0.65 7.13
C HIS A 114 -18.40 -1.44 5.95
N LEU A 115 -18.18 -2.74 6.16
CA LEU A 115 -17.71 -3.64 5.10
C LEU A 115 -18.68 -3.69 3.93
N VAL A 116 -19.99 -3.78 4.18
CA VAL A 116 -21.00 -3.83 3.10
C VAL A 116 -21.09 -2.51 2.34
N ARG A 117 -20.97 -1.36 3.02
CA ARG A 117 -21.15 -0.04 2.39
C ARG A 117 -19.94 0.46 1.62
N ILE A 118 -18.74 0.20 2.14
CA ILE A 118 -17.49 0.79 1.63
C ILE A 118 -16.55 -0.31 1.15
N GLY A 119 -16.39 -1.37 1.96
CA GLY A 119 -15.52 -2.49 1.62
C GLY A 119 -15.95 -3.21 0.34
N LEU A 120 -17.20 -3.66 0.26
CA LEU A 120 -17.68 -4.51 -0.82
C LEU A 120 -17.66 -3.80 -2.20
N PRO A 121 -18.10 -2.54 -2.34
CA PRO A 121 -17.95 -1.81 -3.60
C PRO A 121 -16.50 -1.62 -4.00
N LEU A 122 -15.62 -1.34 -3.03
CA LEU A 122 -14.20 -1.14 -3.29
C LEU A 122 -13.48 -2.45 -3.66
N ILE A 123 -13.86 -3.58 -3.03
CA ILE A 123 -13.40 -4.92 -3.40
C ILE A 123 -13.88 -5.25 -4.81
N GLY A 124 -15.14 -4.96 -5.15
CA GLY A 124 -15.69 -5.17 -6.49
C GLY A 124 -14.93 -4.38 -7.56
N LEU A 125 -14.64 -3.10 -7.28
CA LEU A 125 -13.85 -2.26 -8.19
C LEU A 125 -12.40 -2.77 -8.32
N ALA A 126 -11.76 -3.15 -7.21
CA ALA A 126 -10.42 -3.74 -7.23
C ALA A 126 -10.38 -5.05 -8.01
N ALA A 127 -11.37 -5.93 -7.82
CA ALA A 127 -11.49 -7.18 -8.57
C ALA A 127 -11.73 -6.92 -10.07
N LEU A 128 -12.53 -5.92 -10.44
CA LEU A 128 -12.75 -5.55 -11.83
C LEU A 128 -11.45 -5.07 -12.49
N VAL A 129 -10.73 -4.15 -11.85
CA VAL A 129 -9.43 -3.66 -12.36
C VAL A 129 -8.40 -4.80 -12.43
N ALA A 130 -8.36 -5.66 -11.42
CA ALA A 130 -7.50 -6.83 -11.40
C ALA A 130 -7.84 -7.82 -12.53
N TYR A 131 -9.12 -8.06 -12.79
CA TYR A 131 -9.57 -8.90 -13.92
C TYR A 131 -9.07 -8.36 -15.26
N LEU A 132 -9.09 -7.04 -15.45
CA LEU A 132 -8.55 -6.40 -16.66
C LEU A 132 -7.01 -6.50 -16.78
N LEU A 133 -6.30 -6.65 -15.67
CA LEU A 133 -4.84 -6.85 -15.62
C LEU A 133 -4.44 -8.31 -15.83
N GLY A 134 -5.29 -9.27 -15.48
CA GLY A 134 -5.08 -10.70 -15.66
C GLY A 134 -5.19 -11.53 -14.38
N ALA A 135 -4.99 -12.85 -14.51
CA ALA A 135 -5.18 -13.81 -13.41
C ALA A 135 -4.28 -13.53 -12.20
N GLU A 136 -3.01 -13.14 -12.43
CA GLU A 136 -2.06 -12.83 -11.35
C GLU A 136 -2.52 -11.65 -10.50
N ALA A 137 -3.08 -10.60 -11.14
CA ALA A 137 -3.62 -9.45 -10.43
C ALA A 137 -4.86 -9.81 -9.60
N LEU A 138 -5.69 -10.72 -10.10
CA LEU A 138 -6.84 -11.24 -9.36
C LEU A 138 -6.41 -12.03 -8.14
N LEU A 139 -5.45 -12.94 -8.29
CA LEU A 139 -4.89 -13.71 -7.17
C LEU A 139 -4.26 -12.78 -6.12
N ALA A 140 -3.45 -11.80 -6.56
CA ALA A 140 -2.85 -10.83 -5.65
C ALA A 140 -3.91 -9.99 -4.93
N THR A 141 -5.01 -9.62 -5.61
CA THR A 141 -6.14 -8.91 -4.99
C THR A 141 -6.91 -9.80 -4.01
N ALA A 142 -7.09 -11.09 -4.31
CA ALA A 142 -7.69 -12.02 -3.37
C ALA A 142 -6.82 -12.20 -2.11
N VAL A 143 -5.51 -12.37 -2.27
CA VAL A 143 -4.55 -12.42 -1.16
C VAL A 143 -4.61 -11.13 -0.34
N LEU A 144 -4.64 -9.97 -0.99
CA LEU A 144 -4.81 -8.69 -0.30
C LEU A 144 -6.08 -8.67 0.55
N VAL A 145 -7.22 -9.10 0.02
CA VAL A 145 -8.49 -9.11 0.77
C VAL A 145 -8.34 -9.96 2.04
N VAL A 146 -7.71 -11.13 1.93
CA VAL A 146 -7.40 -11.96 3.10
C VAL A 146 -6.51 -11.21 4.09
N LEU A 147 -5.41 -10.60 3.65
CA LEU A 147 -4.51 -9.84 4.51
C LEU A 147 -5.21 -8.64 5.18
N VAL A 148 -6.12 -7.98 4.49
CA VAL A 148 -6.91 -6.87 5.04
C VAL A 148 -7.85 -7.37 6.14
N LEU A 149 -8.51 -8.51 5.94
CA LEU A 149 -9.36 -9.13 6.97
C LEU A 149 -8.54 -9.56 8.19
N VAL A 150 -7.38 -10.18 7.97
CA VAL A 150 -6.45 -10.55 9.04
C VAL A 150 -5.94 -9.30 9.76
N GLY A 151 -5.59 -8.23 9.03
CA GLY A 151 -5.17 -6.95 9.61
C GLY A 151 -6.28 -6.29 10.44
N ALA A 152 -7.53 -6.35 9.96
CA ALA A 152 -8.69 -5.85 10.70
C ALA A 152 -8.98 -6.67 11.96
N ALA A 153 -8.69 -7.98 11.96
CA ALA A 153 -8.77 -8.82 13.15
C ALA A 153 -7.61 -8.53 14.12
N ALA A 154 -6.38 -8.41 13.61
CA ALA A 154 -5.18 -8.12 14.39
C ALA A 154 -5.30 -6.81 15.18
N ILE A 155 -5.79 -5.75 14.54
CA ILE A 155 -5.95 -4.45 15.21
C ILE A 155 -7.02 -4.48 16.31
N ARG A 156 -8.07 -5.31 16.16
CA ARG A 156 -9.10 -5.51 17.21
C ARG A 156 -8.60 -6.37 18.36
N ALA A 157 -7.67 -7.28 18.08
CA ALA A 157 -7.01 -8.10 19.09
C ALA A 157 -5.85 -7.36 19.80
N GLY A 158 -5.56 -6.10 19.45
CA GLY A 158 -4.43 -5.34 20.02
C GLY A 158 -3.06 -5.80 19.53
N LEU A 159 -2.99 -6.52 18.40
CA LEU A 159 -1.75 -7.04 17.81
C LEU A 159 -1.13 -6.00 16.86
N ASP A 160 -0.64 -4.91 17.43
CA ASP A 160 -0.07 -3.76 16.71
C ASP A 160 1.08 -4.14 15.78
N ASP A 161 1.98 -4.99 16.26
CA ASP A 161 3.18 -5.39 15.51
C ASP A 161 2.79 -6.23 14.29
N LEU A 162 1.85 -7.17 14.46
CA LEU A 162 1.31 -7.96 13.34
C LEU A 162 0.64 -7.05 12.30
N TRP A 163 -0.15 -6.07 12.74
CA TRP A 163 -0.77 -5.11 11.83
C TRP A 163 0.28 -4.31 11.04
N ASN A 164 1.36 -3.89 11.69
CA ASN A 164 2.46 -3.18 11.03
C ASN A 164 3.15 -4.05 9.96
N TRP A 165 3.42 -5.32 10.26
CA TRP A 165 4.01 -6.24 9.29
C TRP A 165 3.11 -6.52 8.10
N LEU A 166 1.82 -6.80 8.36
CA LEU A 166 0.82 -7.01 7.31
C LEU A 166 0.71 -5.76 6.42
N ARG A 167 0.74 -4.57 7.00
CA ARG A 167 0.79 -3.32 6.25
C ARG A 167 2.04 -3.24 5.36
N GLY A 168 3.21 -3.62 5.87
CA GLY A 168 4.44 -3.66 5.09
C GLY A 168 4.31 -4.59 3.87
N VAL A 169 3.72 -5.77 4.06
CA VAL A 169 3.43 -6.71 2.97
C VAL A 169 2.46 -6.11 1.95
N VAL A 170 1.37 -5.50 2.42
CA VAL A 170 0.34 -4.91 1.55
C VAL A 170 0.84 -3.69 0.78
N VAL A 171 1.69 -2.86 1.40
CA VAL A 171 2.19 -1.62 0.79
C VAL A 171 3.41 -1.86 -0.10
N ALA A 172 4.28 -2.82 0.26
CA ALA A 172 5.53 -3.03 -0.45
C ALA A 172 5.60 -4.39 -1.14
N GLY A 173 5.47 -5.49 -0.38
CA GLY A 173 5.72 -6.84 -0.87
C GLY A 173 4.77 -7.28 -1.99
N LEU A 174 3.46 -7.14 -1.79
CA LEU A 174 2.43 -7.51 -2.77
C LEU A 174 2.51 -6.67 -4.04
N PRO A 175 2.55 -5.31 -3.99
CA PRO A 175 2.66 -4.50 -5.19
C PRO A 175 3.93 -4.77 -5.99
N PHE A 176 5.07 -4.96 -5.31
CA PHE A 176 6.33 -5.31 -5.94
C PHE A 176 6.24 -6.65 -6.68
N SER A 177 5.67 -7.67 -6.02
CA SER A 177 5.48 -9.00 -6.63
C SER A 177 4.55 -8.92 -7.83
N LEU A 178 3.47 -8.15 -7.74
CA LEU A 178 2.56 -7.93 -8.87
C LEU A 178 3.29 -7.25 -10.04
N GLY A 179 4.14 -6.25 -9.78
CA GLY A 179 4.96 -5.59 -10.81
C GLY A 179 5.82 -6.59 -11.57
N ILE A 180 6.41 -7.57 -10.88
CA ILE A 180 7.17 -8.65 -11.54
C ILE A 180 6.25 -9.52 -12.40
N LEU A 181 5.13 -9.98 -11.80
CA LEU A 181 4.20 -10.91 -12.43
C LEU A 181 3.48 -10.33 -13.66
N THR A 182 3.37 -9.00 -13.77
CA THR A 182 2.78 -8.36 -14.97
C THR A 182 3.61 -8.52 -16.25
N LEU A 183 4.89 -8.88 -16.13
CA LEU A 183 5.80 -9.01 -17.28
C LEU A 183 6.20 -10.44 -17.56
N THR A 184 6.38 -11.21 -16.50
CA THR A 184 6.90 -12.56 -16.57
C THR A 184 6.24 -13.42 -15.51
N ALA A 185 6.16 -14.73 -15.75
CA ALA A 185 5.98 -15.67 -14.65
C ALA A 185 7.08 -15.46 -13.59
N TRP A 186 6.84 -15.92 -12.37
CA TRP A 186 7.84 -15.78 -11.31
C TRP A 186 9.17 -16.39 -11.76
N PRO A 187 10.30 -15.65 -11.69
CA PRO A 187 11.55 -16.14 -12.27
C PRO A 187 12.08 -17.39 -11.58
N ASP A 188 12.70 -18.27 -12.36
CA ASP A 188 13.42 -19.44 -11.86
C ASP A 188 14.57 -19.05 -10.92
N GLN A 189 15.07 -20.04 -10.17
CA GLN A 189 16.24 -19.86 -9.32
C GLN A 189 17.51 -19.69 -10.17
N PRO A 190 18.46 -18.81 -9.78
CA PRO A 190 18.53 -18.08 -8.50
C PRO A 190 17.82 -16.72 -8.49
N ARG A 191 17.37 -16.20 -9.64
CA ARG A 191 16.81 -14.85 -9.77
C ARG A 191 15.56 -14.66 -8.90
N GLY A 192 14.69 -15.66 -8.82
CA GLY A 192 13.52 -15.64 -7.95
C GLY A 192 13.86 -15.42 -6.48
N LEU A 193 14.94 -16.05 -5.97
CA LEU A 193 15.37 -15.89 -4.57
C LEU A 193 15.87 -14.47 -4.28
N TRP A 194 16.58 -13.88 -5.24
CA TRP A 194 17.04 -12.50 -5.11
C TRP A 194 15.89 -11.50 -5.11
N LEU A 195 14.87 -11.72 -5.95
CA LEU A 195 13.65 -10.90 -5.97
C LEU A 195 12.86 -11.04 -4.65
N LEU A 196 12.80 -12.23 -4.06
CA LEU A 196 12.25 -12.40 -2.70
C LEU A 196 13.09 -11.66 -1.65
N GLY A 197 14.42 -11.67 -1.79
CA GLY A 197 15.33 -10.88 -0.96
C GLY A 197 15.06 -9.38 -1.05
N LEU A 198 14.84 -8.84 -2.26
CA LEU A 198 14.45 -7.44 -2.45
C LEU A 198 13.06 -7.16 -1.86
N ALA A 199 12.07 -8.01 -2.14
CA ALA A 199 10.71 -7.87 -1.64
C ALA A 199 10.68 -7.84 -0.10
N SER A 200 11.39 -8.76 0.56
CA SER A 200 11.51 -8.80 2.02
C SER A 200 12.22 -7.56 2.57
N GLY A 201 13.30 -7.11 1.93
CA GLY A 201 13.96 -5.84 2.24
C GLY A 201 13.02 -4.63 2.16
N TYR A 202 12.20 -4.56 1.10
CA TYR A 202 11.21 -3.50 0.92
C TYR A 202 10.08 -3.53 1.96
N VAL A 203 9.61 -4.72 2.36
CA VAL A 203 8.67 -4.88 3.47
C VAL A 203 9.26 -4.35 4.76
N LEU A 204 10.51 -4.72 5.08
CA LEU A 204 11.23 -4.22 6.26
C LEU A 204 11.33 -2.70 6.25
N LEU A 205 11.70 -2.11 5.12
CA LEU A 205 11.77 -0.65 4.97
C LEU A 205 10.42 0.03 5.14
N ALA A 206 9.34 -0.55 4.59
CA ALA A 206 8.00 -0.03 4.77
C ALA A 206 7.59 -0.04 6.25
N VAL A 207 7.83 -1.14 6.97
CA VAL A 207 7.57 -1.27 8.41
C VAL A 207 8.39 -0.27 9.23
N ALA A 208 9.68 -0.14 8.93
CA ALA A 208 10.57 0.82 9.57
C ALA A 208 10.07 2.26 9.38
N SER A 209 9.67 2.61 8.16
CA SER A 209 9.17 3.96 7.84
C SER A 209 7.93 4.32 8.66
N THR A 210 7.04 3.36 8.91
CA THR A 210 5.85 3.57 9.72
C THR A 210 6.15 3.68 11.21
N ASN A 211 7.06 2.84 11.73
CA ASN A 211 7.44 2.85 13.15
C ASN A 211 8.18 4.15 13.52
N ILE A 212 9.14 4.56 12.67
CA ILE A 212 9.89 5.81 12.86
C ILE A 212 8.94 7.02 12.81
N ALA A 213 7.95 7.01 11.92
CA ALA A 213 6.98 8.09 11.80
C ALA A 213 5.98 8.16 12.95
N ALA A 214 5.57 7.01 13.50
CA ALA A 214 4.53 6.91 14.52
C ALA A 214 5.06 7.09 15.95
N ARG A 215 6.22 6.51 16.29
CA ARG A 215 6.67 6.40 17.68
C ARG A 215 7.84 7.32 18.05
N GLY A 216 8.60 7.86 17.08
CA GLY A 216 9.71 8.78 17.32
C GLY A 216 10.85 8.17 18.15
N GLN A 217 12.04 8.00 17.56
CA GLN A 217 13.19 7.29 18.15
C GLN A 217 12.89 5.85 18.64
N ASP A 218 12.03 5.12 17.93
CA ASP A 218 11.87 3.69 18.20
C ASP A 218 13.09 2.93 17.68
N VAL A 219 13.93 2.45 18.61
CA VAL A 219 15.13 1.65 18.31
C VAL A 219 14.76 0.43 17.47
N THR A 220 13.59 -0.18 17.71
CA THR A 220 13.13 -1.33 16.94
C THR A 220 12.84 -0.93 15.49
N GLY A 221 12.20 0.21 15.25
CA GLY A 221 11.96 0.74 13.91
C GLY A 221 13.26 1.04 13.15
N LEU A 222 14.28 1.56 13.85
CA LEU A 222 15.60 1.81 13.26
C LEU A 222 16.33 0.50 12.93
N LEU A 223 16.34 -0.47 13.83
CA LEU A 223 16.94 -1.79 13.59
C LEU A 223 16.28 -2.50 12.42
N VAL A 224 14.95 -2.49 12.33
CA VAL A 224 14.20 -3.04 11.19
C VAL A 224 14.56 -2.32 9.89
N GLY A 225 14.75 -1.00 9.93
CA GLY A 225 15.19 -0.22 8.77
C GLY A 225 16.61 -0.58 8.31
N VAL A 226 17.54 -0.74 9.26
CA VAL A 226 18.91 -1.18 8.97
C VAL A 226 18.92 -2.59 8.39
N LEU A 227 18.15 -3.52 8.96
CA LEU A 227 18.01 -4.88 8.43
C LEU A 227 17.42 -4.89 7.01
N GLY A 228 16.41 -4.05 6.75
CA GLY A 228 15.83 -3.90 5.41
C GLY A 228 16.83 -3.37 4.39
N ALA A 229 17.57 -2.32 4.74
CA ALA A 229 18.64 -1.79 3.88
C ALA A 229 19.76 -2.81 3.66
N ALA A 230 20.18 -3.52 4.71
CA ALA A 230 21.20 -4.56 4.63
C ALA A 230 20.76 -5.74 3.75
N ALA A 231 19.49 -6.15 3.81
CA ALA A 231 18.95 -7.19 2.93
C ALA A 231 19.02 -6.77 1.46
N ILE A 232 18.61 -5.54 1.13
CA ILE A 232 18.65 -5.01 -0.24
C ILE A 232 20.09 -4.92 -0.74
N VAL A 233 20.98 -4.32 0.05
CA VAL A 233 22.41 -4.18 -0.25
C VAL A 233 23.07 -5.55 -0.41
N GLY A 234 22.76 -6.50 0.48
CA GLY A 234 23.25 -7.87 0.42
C GLY A 234 22.86 -8.58 -0.86
N VAL A 235 21.58 -8.46 -1.28
CA VAL A 235 21.13 -8.99 -2.58
C VAL A 235 21.91 -8.38 -3.73
N LEU A 236 22.09 -7.05 -3.75
CA LEU A 236 22.84 -6.37 -4.83
C LEU A 236 24.31 -6.79 -4.86
N VAL A 237 24.97 -6.96 -3.71
CA VAL A 237 26.35 -7.43 -3.62
C VAL A 237 26.48 -8.86 -4.13
N VAL A 238 25.61 -9.77 -3.69
CA VAL A 238 25.60 -11.18 -4.14
C VAL A 238 25.30 -11.27 -5.64
N ALA A 239 24.43 -10.40 -6.15
CA ALA A 239 24.14 -10.26 -7.57
C ALA A 239 25.26 -9.56 -8.38
N LYS A 240 26.41 -9.26 -7.75
CA LYS A 240 27.58 -8.60 -8.36
C LYS A 240 27.29 -7.18 -8.87
N LEU A 241 26.44 -6.44 -8.17
CA LEU A 241 26.09 -5.04 -8.43
C LEU A 241 26.57 -4.09 -7.32
N PRO A 242 27.89 -4.02 -7.04
CA PRO A 242 28.41 -3.29 -5.88
C PRO A 242 28.20 -1.77 -5.98
N ILE A 243 28.28 -1.19 -7.18
CA ILE A 243 28.05 0.25 -7.38
C ILE A 243 26.61 0.61 -7.00
N ALA A 244 25.65 -0.20 -7.45
CA ALA A 244 24.25 -0.02 -7.08
C ALA A 244 24.05 -0.18 -5.58
N ALA A 245 24.72 -1.15 -4.96
CA ALA A 245 24.66 -1.36 -3.51
C ALA A 245 25.14 -0.12 -2.73
N VAL A 246 26.24 0.52 -3.16
CA VAL A 246 26.73 1.77 -2.54
C VAL A 246 25.74 2.91 -2.73
N VAL A 247 25.20 3.10 -3.94
CA VAL A 247 24.21 4.15 -4.21
C VAL A 247 22.95 3.94 -3.38
N THR A 248 22.41 2.73 -3.33
CA THR A 248 21.25 2.38 -2.50
C THR A 248 21.52 2.64 -1.02
N LEU A 249 22.71 2.29 -0.52
CA LEU A 249 23.10 2.56 0.86
C LEU A 249 23.16 4.06 1.15
N LEU A 250 23.76 4.84 0.26
CA LEU A 250 23.82 6.31 0.38
C LEU A 250 22.42 6.94 0.37
N LEU A 251 21.49 6.40 -0.43
CA LEU A 251 20.11 6.88 -0.48
C LEU A 251 19.30 6.46 0.76
N ALA A 252 19.59 5.29 1.35
CA ALA A 252 18.93 4.81 2.56
C ALA A 252 19.47 5.46 3.84
N MET A 253 20.66 6.06 3.82
CA MET A 253 21.32 6.64 5.00
C MET A 253 20.60 7.84 5.62
N PRO A 254 20.20 8.90 4.86
CA PRO A 254 19.55 10.07 5.43
C PRO A 254 18.34 9.77 6.33
N PRO A 255 17.39 8.88 5.95
CA PRO A 255 16.29 8.54 6.85
C PRO A 255 16.70 7.67 8.04
N LEU A 256 17.76 6.87 7.96
CA LEU A 256 18.30 6.10 9.09
C LEU A 256 19.04 6.98 10.11
N LEU A 257 19.71 8.03 9.63
CA LEU A 257 20.44 8.99 10.45
C LEU A 257 19.58 10.14 10.97
N ALA A 258 18.35 10.27 10.47
CA ALA A 258 17.45 11.35 10.84
C ALA A 258 17.05 11.23 12.33
N LYS A 259 17.65 12.06 13.19
CA LYS A 259 17.18 12.25 14.57
C LYS A 259 15.79 12.87 14.53
N SER A 260 14.79 12.13 15.02
CA SER A 260 13.36 12.37 14.82
C SER A 260 12.78 13.65 15.45
N GLY A 261 13.59 14.49 16.11
CA GLY A 261 13.14 15.80 16.63
C GLY A 261 13.34 16.99 15.67
N ARG A 262 14.30 16.94 14.74
CA ARG A 262 14.67 18.10 13.89
C ARG A 262 13.97 18.15 12.52
N TYR A 263 13.23 17.11 12.16
CA TYR A 263 12.76 16.92 10.78
C TYR A 263 11.26 16.61 10.65
N GLN A 264 10.46 16.89 11.67
CA GLN A 264 9.00 16.72 11.63
C GLN A 264 8.35 17.50 10.45
N GLY A 265 8.97 18.61 10.02
CA GLY A 265 8.59 19.38 8.83
C GLY A 265 9.21 18.93 7.49
N ARG A 266 10.13 17.95 7.46
CA ARG A 266 10.77 17.44 6.22
C ARG A 266 10.45 15.97 5.91
N ARG A 267 9.33 15.45 6.43
CA ARG A 267 8.89 14.06 6.20
C ARG A 267 8.84 13.67 4.72
N GLY A 268 8.40 14.57 3.85
CA GLY A 268 8.37 14.33 2.39
C GLY A 268 9.75 14.12 1.78
N ALA A 269 10.76 14.88 2.22
CA ALA A 269 12.12 14.73 1.73
C ALA A 269 12.70 13.35 2.11
N LEU A 270 12.51 12.92 3.36
CA LEU A 270 12.99 11.60 3.83
C LEU A 270 12.31 10.43 3.11
N GLN A 271 11.03 10.57 2.75
CA GLN A 271 10.33 9.57 1.93
C GLN A 271 10.88 9.53 0.50
N GLY A 272 11.26 10.67 -0.07
CA GLY A 272 11.94 10.74 -1.36
C GLY A 272 13.28 9.99 -1.39
N TRP A 273 14.07 10.07 -0.30
CA TRP A 273 15.33 9.32 -0.18
C TRP A 273 15.10 7.81 -0.14
N TRP A 274 14.13 7.33 0.65
CA TRP A 274 13.75 5.92 0.65
C TRP A 274 13.26 5.45 -0.72
N LEU A 275 12.40 6.26 -1.37
CA LEU A 275 11.88 5.96 -2.69
C LEU A 275 13.02 5.86 -3.72
N GLY A 276 13.98 6.79 -3.67
CA GLY A 276 15.19 6.74 -4.48
C GLY A 276 15.96 5.43 -4.28
N ALA A 277 16.18 5.02 -3.02
CA ALA A 277 16.86 3.76 -2.71
C ALA A 277 16.13 2.54 -3.30
N VAL A 278 14.81 2.50 -3.18
CA VAL A 278 13.95 1.43 -3.74
C VAL A 278 14.02 1.40 -5.26
N LEU A 279 13.82 2.54 -5.92
CA LEU A 279 13.83 2.61 -7.38
C LEU A 279 15.21 2.31 -7.94
N CYS A 280 16.29 2.87 -7.38
CA CYS A 280 17.66 2.60 -7.82
C CYS A 280 18.06 1.13 -7.65
N SER A 281 17.69 0.50 -6.53
CA SER A 281 18.01 -0.92 -6.30
C SER A 281 17.26 -1.84 -7.26
N SER A 282 15.96 -1.61 -7.45
CA SER A 282 15.15 -2.38 -8.41
C SER A 282 15.61 -2.18 -9.85
N LEU A 283 15.96 -0.95 -10.20
CA LEU A 283 16.50 -0.61 -11.51
C LEU A 283 17.80 -1.31 -11.83
N ALA A 284 18.77 -1.18 -10.92
CA ALA A 284 20.07 -1.79 -11.08
C ALA A 284 19.94 -3.31 -11.18
N PHE A 285 19.04 -3.92 -10.40
CA PHE A 285 18.78 -5.34 -10.48
C PHE A 285 18.19 -5.76 -11.84
N GLY A 286 17.23 -5.00 -12.36
CA GLY A 286 16.62 -5.25 -13.66
C GLY A 286 17.58 -5.14 -14.84
N PHE A 287 18.50 -4.17 -14.81
CA PHE A 287 19.52 -3.99 -15.85
C PHE A 287 20.72 -4.92 -15.70
N GLY A 288 21.16 -5.19 -14.46
CA GLY A 288 22.42 -5.87 -14.19
C GLY A 288 22.38 -7.40 -14.32
N ILE A 289 21.18 -7.99 -14.35
CA ILE A 289 20.93 -9.44 -14.47
C ILE A 289 20.08 -9.71 -15.73
N GLY A 290 19.93 -8.68 -16.57
CA GLY A 290 19.20 -8.67 -17.83
C GLY A 290 19.93 -9.40 -18.94
#